data_AF-D4C6V7-F1
#
_entry.id   AF-D4C6V7-F1
#
_cell.length_a   1.000
_cell.length_b   1.000
_cell.length_c   1.000
_cell.angle_alpha   90.00
_cell.angle_beta   90.00
_cell.angle_gamma   90.00
#
_symmetry.space_group_name_H-M   'P 1'
#
loop_
_entity.id
_entity.type
_entity.pdbx_description
1 polymer ?
#
loop_
_entity_poly.entity_id
_entity_poly.type
_entity_poly.pdbx_seq_one_letter_code
_entity_poly.pdbx_strand_id
1 'polypeptide(L)'
;MQSQGNIRVVEMLRYLYQHTDENHTATVTDITAYLKERGIQAVRQTVYADLNALITAGFDIVIVKSTQNQYFMGNRLFEYPELKMLADAVASSKIISAKKSEALVQKLGCLTSIHQAEQLKGLASLSSRVKPGNEKVYYIIDSIHSAIF
;
A
#
# COMPACT_ATOMS: atom_id res chain seq x y z
N MET A 1 -20.08 -19.55 12.91
CA MET A 1 -19.39 -18.58 13.80
C MET A 1 -17.92 -18.34 13.44
N GLN A 2 -17.15 -19.34 12.96
CA GLN A 2 -15.74 -19.13 12.56
C GLN A 2 -15.53 -18.17 11.37
N SER A 3 -16.47 -18.05 10.42
CA SER A 3 -16.24 -17.22 9.23
C SER A 3 -16.21 -15.71 9.50
N GLN A 4 -16.98 -15.21 10.49
CA GLN A 4 -16.96 -13.77 10.80
C GLN A 4 -15.67 -13.34 11.52
N GLY A 5 -15.08 -14.19 12.35
CA GLY A 5 -13.78 -13.93 12.98
C GLY A 5 -12.66 -13.82 11.93
N ASN A 6 -12.62 -14.74 10.97
CA ASN A 6 -11.63 -14.74 9.90
C ASN A 6 -11.77 -13.49 9.01
N ILE A 7 -12.99 -13.12 8.63
CA ILE A 7 -13.25 -11.91 7.83
C ILE A 7 -12.80 -10.67 8.59
N ARG A 8 -13.10 -10.57 9.89
CA ARG A 8 -12.70 -9.43 10.72
C ARG A 8 -11.19 -9.23 10.77
N VAL A 9 -10.43 -10.29 11.01
CA VAL A 9 -8.95 -10.21 11.07
C VAL A 9 -8.37 -9.76 9.72
N VAL A 10 -8.89 -10.30 8.62
CA VAL A 10 -8.47 -9.91 7.26
C VAL A 10 -8.81 -8.46 6.96
N GLU A 11 -10.00 -7.98 7.34
CA GLU A 11 -10.40 -6.59 7.12
C GLU A 11 -9.62 -5.63 8.01
N MET A 12 -9.27 -6.04 9.24
CA MET A 12 -8.40 -5.24 10.10
C MET A 12 -6.99 -5.13 9.54
N LEU A 13 -6.42 -6.25 9.04
CA LEU A 13 -5.14 -6.23 8.34
C LEU A 13 -5.20 -5.31 7.11
N ARG A 14 -6.26 -5.41 6.30
CA ARG A 14 -6.48 -4.55 5.14
C ARG A 14 -6.51 -3.08 5.53
N TYR A 15 -7.20 -2.74 6.61
CA TYR A 15 -7.26 -1.38 7.13
C TYR A 15 -5.88 -0.86 7.54
N LEU A 16 -5.17 -1.59 8.40
CA LEU A 16 -3.82 -1.22 8.83
C LEU A 16 -2.89 -1.08 7.61
N TYR A 17 -2.95 -2.03 6.69
CA TYR A 17 -2.13 -2.00 5.47
C TYR A 17 -2.50 -0.87 4.51
N GLN A 18 -3.74 -0.39 4.43
CA GLN A 18 -4.10 0.64 3.44
C GLN A 18 -4.09 2.04 4.03
N HIS A 19 -4.43 2.19 5.30
CA HIS A 19 -4.71 3.49 5.90
C HIS A 19 -3.64 3.94 6.90
N THR A 20 -2.65 3.10 7.21
CA THR A 20 -1.63 3.46 8.20
C THR A 20 -0.21 3.45 7.68
N ASP A 21 0.58 4.39 8.19
CA ASP A 21 2.02 4.51 8.05
C ASP A 21 2.58 5.29 9.25
N GLU A 22 3.90 5.51 9.28
CA GLU A 22 4.62 6.22 10.35
C GLU A 22 4.07 7.62 10.68
N ASN A 23 3.43 8.29 9.72
CA ASN A 23 2.83 9.62 9.88
C ASN A 23 1.30 9.58 10.02
N HIS A 24 0.68 8.44 9.70
CA HIS A 24 -0.77 8.24 9.72
C HIS A 24 -1.10 7.01 10.55
N THR A 25 -1.19 7.17 11.87
CA THR A 25 -1.47 6.06 12.78
C THR A 25 -2.96 5.91 13.06
N ALA A 26 -3.42 4.71 13.41
CA ALA A 26 -4.80 4.44 13.81
C ALA A 26 -4.92 4.04 15.28
N THR A 27 -6.01 4.42 15.93
CA THR A 27 -6.39 3.94 17.26
C THR A 27 -7.29 2.70 17.16
N VAL A 28 -7.48 1.99 18.27
CA VAL A 28 -8.51 0.92 18.36
C VAL A 28 -9.91 1.44 18.04
N THR A 29 -10.18 2.71 18.36
CA THR A 29 -11.46 3.35 18.05
C THR A 29 -11.64 3.48 16.54
N ASP A 30 -10.60 3.90 15.82
CA ASP A 30 -10.62 4.04 14.36
C ASP A 30 -10.78 2.68 13.67
N ILE A 31 -10.03 1.67 14.13
CA ILE A 31 -10.14 0.29 13.65
C ILE A 31 -11.57 -0.24 13.86
N THR A 32 -12.16 0.01 15.03
CA THR A 32 -13.53 -0.44 15.34
C THR A 32 -14.56 0.28 14.47
N ALA A 33 -14.37 1.59 14.23
CA ALA A 33 -15.24 2.37 13.35
C ALA A 33 -15.20 1.82 11.92
N TYR A 34 -14.00 1.56 11.37
CA TYR A 34 -13.82 0.95 10.05
C TYR A 34 -14.52 -0.41 9.93
N LEU A 35 -14.35 -1.28 10.92
CA LEU A 35 -15.00 -2.60 10.92
C LEU A 35 -16.53 -2.46 10.95
N LYS A 36 -17.05 -1.51 11.74
CA LYS A 36 -18.49 -1.23 11.83
C LYS A 36 -19.08 -0.74 10.51
N GLU A 37 -18.38 0.11 9.77
CA GLU A 37 -18.78 0.57 8.43
C GLU A 37 -18.94 -0.59 7.44
N ARG A 38 -18.21 -1.69 7.65
CA ARG A 38 -18.30 -2.93 6.86
C ARG A 38 -19.30 -3.94 7.43
N GLY A 39 -20.10 -3.55 8.42
CA GLY A 39 -21.08 -4.41 9.07
C GLY A 39 -20.48 -5.44 10.03
N ILE A 40 -19.20 -5.29 10.39
CA ILE A 40 -18.48 -6.20 11.29
C ILE A 40 -18.48 -5.60 12.68
N GLN A 41 -19.22 -6.21 13.61
CA GLN A 41 -19.19 -5.77 15.00
C GLN A 41 -17.97 -6.35 15.72
N ALA A 42 -17.18 -5.47 16.32
CA ALA A 42 -16.03 -5.82 17.12
C ALA A 42 -16.01 -4.98 18.40
N VAL A 43 -15.71 -5.61 19.53
CA VAL A 43 -15.44 -4.91 20.79
C VAL A 43 -13.93 -4.72 20.95
N ARG A 44 -13.51 -3.74 21.76
CA ARG A 44 -12.09 -3.42 21.97
C ARG A 44 -11.24 -4.63 22.33
N GLN A 45 -11.74 -5.50 23.21
CA GLN A 45 -11.02 -6.72 23.63
C GLN A 45 -10.74 -7.67 22.46
N THR A 46 -11.69 -7.76 21.53
CA THR A 46 -11.54 -8.58 20.31
C THR A 46 -10.53 -7.96 19.36
N VAL A 47 -10.55 -6.64 19.18
CA VAL A 47 -9.56 -5.93 18.35
C VAL A 47 -8.14 -6.12 18.89
N TYR A 48 -7.94 -6.05 20.21
CA TYR A 48 -6.64 -6.36 20.82
C TYR A 48 -6.20 -7.81 20.57
N ALA A 49 -7.11 -8.76 20.67
CA ALA A 49 -6.81 -10.17 20.40
C ALA A 49 -6.42 -10.38 18.93
N ASP A 50 -7.14 -9.77 17.99
CA ASP A 50 -6.84 -9.83 16.57
C ASP A 50 -5.49 -9.13 16.25
N LEU A 51 -5.18 -8.00 16.90
CA LEU A 51 -3.91 -7.29 16.70
C LEU A 51 -2.74 -8.17 17.12
N ASN A 52 -2.85 -8.78 18.30
CA ASN A 52 -1.87 -9.75 18.77
C ASN A 52 -1.75 -10.96 17.84
N ALA A 53 -2.85 -11.44 17.27
CA ALA A 53 -2.83 -12.54 16.31
C ALA A 53 -2.09 -12.15 15.02
N LEU A 54 -2.29 -10.94 14.49
CA LEU A 54 -1.55 -10.45 13.32
C LEU A 54 -0.04 -10.29 13.63
N ILE A 55 0.31 -9.73 14.78
CA ILE A 55 1.72 -9.61 15.21
C ILE A 55 2.36 -11.00 15.32
N THR A 56 1.65 -11.95 15.96
CA THR A 56 2.12 -13.34 16.10
C THR A 56 2.25 -14.04 14.75
N ALA A 57 1.43 -13.68 13.77
CA ALA A 57 1.51 -14.19 12.40
C ALA A 57 2.66 -13.58 11.58
N GLY A 58 3.43 -12.64 12.14
CA GLY A 58 4.61 -12.03 11.52
C GLY A 58 4.36 -10.70 10.81
N PHE A 59 3.20 -10.08 10.98
CA PHE A 59 2.98 -8.72 10.51
C PHE A 59 3.63 -7.71 11.45
N ASP A 60 4.47 -6.83 10.89
CA ASP A 60 5.11 -5.77 11.66
C ASP A 60 4.14 -4.61 11.91
N ILE A 61 3.38 -4.72 13.01
CA ILE A 61 2.47 -3.69 13.49
C ILE A 61 3.13 -2.99 14.67
N VAL A 62 3.50 -1.73 14.47
CA VAL A 62 4.16 -0.91 15.48
C VAL A 62 3.13 -0.29 16.41
N ILE A 63 3.41 -0.32 17.72
CA ILE A 63 2.55 0.25 18.75
C ILE A 63 3.22 1.48 19.34
N VAL A 64 2.64 2.65 19.10
CA VAL A 64 3.04 3.91 19.73
C VAL A 64 2.22 4.08 21.01
N LYS A 65 2.90 3.98 22.17
CA LYS A 65 2.25 4.14 23.48
C LYS A 65 1.87 5.60 23.69
N SER A 66 0.58 5.85 23.92
CA SER A 66 0.04 7.17 24.26
C SER A 66 -1.19 7.00 25.14
N THR A 67 -1.89 8.10 25.48
CA THR A 67 -3.21 8.04 26.16
C THR A 67 -4.18 7.10 25.44
N GLN A 68 -4.12 7.07 24.12
CA GLN A 68 -4.74 6.05 23.29
C GLN A 68 -3.66 5.43 22.41
N ASN A 69 -3.31 4.16 22.66
CA ASN A 69 -2.31 3.47 21.85
C ASN A 69 -2.64 3.62 20.36
N GLN A 70 -1.62 3.99 19.60
CA GLN A 70 -1.71 4.13 18.15
C GLN A 70 -0.96 2.99 17.49
N TYR A 71 -1.48 2.56 16.34
CA TYR A 71 -1.03 1.39 15.61
C TYR A 71 -0.80 1.78 14.16
N PHE A 72 0.30 1.30 13.58
CA PHE A 72 0.55 1.43 12.15
C PHE A 72 1.38 0.26 11.63
N MET A 73 1.39 0.06 10.31
CA MET A 73 2.26 -0.91 9.66
C MET A 73 3.70 -0.39 9.63
N GLY A 74 4.60 -1.06 10.35
CA GLY A 74 6.02 -0.72 10.44
C GLY A 74 6.78 -1.06 9.17
N ASN A 75 6.52 -2.23 8.61
CA ASN A 75 7.19 -2.67 7.39
C ASN A 75 6.23 -3.24 6.34
N ARG A 76 6.66 -3.18 5.09
CA ARG A 76 5.97 -3.64 3.89
C ARG A 76 6.97 -4.33 2.98
N LEU A 77 6.49 -4.87 1.86
CA LEU A 77 7.38 -5.49 0.87
C LEU A 77 8.40 -4.51 0.30
N PHE A 78 8.00 -3.24 0.15
CA PHE A 78 8.89 -2.14 -0.24
C PHE A 78 8.77 -1.03 0.79
N GLU A 79 9.89 -0.44 1.16
CA GLU A 79 9.90 0.78 1.93
C GLU A 79 9.49 1.97 1.05
N TYR A 80 9.00 3.03 1.68
CA TYR A 80 8.56 4.22 0.95
C TYR A 80 9.66 4.86 0.08
N PRO A 81 10.93 4.98 0.54
CA PRO A 81 12.02 5.49 -0.31
C PRO A 81 12.28 4.64 -1.55
N GLU A 82 12.15 3.31 -1.46
CA GLU A 82 12.31 2.40 -2.60
C GLU A 82 11.19 2.60 -3.61
N LEU A 83 9.94 2.70 -3.15
CA LEU A 83 8.79 3.00 -4.01
C LEU A 83 8.92 4.37 -4.68
N LYS A 84 9.44 5.36 -3.98
CA LYS A 84 9.71 6.69 -4.52
C LYS A 84 10.74 6.64 -5.64
N MET A 85 11.84 5.92 -5.42
CA MET A 85 12.88 5.69 -6.43
C MET A 85 12.32 4.97 -7.66
N LEU A 86 11.54 3.90 -7.47
CA LEU A 86 10.93 3.15 -8.56
C LEU A 86 9.91 3.99 -9.34
N ALA A 87 9.08 4.77 -8.65
CA ALA A 87 8.12 5.68 -9.27
C ALA A 87 8.84 6.75 -10.11
N ASP A 88 9.94 7.32 -9.60
CA ASP A 88 10.75 8.29 -10.33
C ASP A 88 11.45 7.68 -11.55
N ALA A 89 11.99 6.47 -11.44
CA ALA A 89 12.59 5.75 -12.57
C ALA A 89 11.57 5.45 -13.68
N VAL A 90 10.37 5.00 -13.31
CA VAL A 90 9.26 4.78 -14.25
C VAL A 90 8.81 6.11 -14.88
N ALA A 91 8.72 7.16 -14.07
CA ALA A 91 8.25 8.45 -14.54
C ALA A 91 9.28 9.21 -15.39
N SER A 92 10.58 8.98 -15.21
CA SER A 92 11.66 9.53 -16.04
C SER A 92 11.99 8.70 -17.28
N SER A 93 11.47 7.46 -17.39
CA SER A 93 11.74 6.59 -18.52
C SER A 93 11.28 7.23 -19.85
N LYS A 94 12.25 7.40 -20.76
CA LYS A 94 12.01 7.85 -22.15
C LYS A 94 11.45 6.76 -23.05
N ILE A 95 11.35 5.54 -22.53
CA ILE A 95 10.93 4.36 -23.30
C ILE A 95 9.44 4.11 -23.05
N ILE A 96 8.97 4.29 -21.82
CA ILE A 96 7.59 4.03 -21.43
C ILE A 96 6.69 5.23 -21.75
N SER A 97 5.51 4.98 -22.34
CA SER A 97 4.54 6.04 -22.60
C SER A 97 3.97 6.65 -21.31
N ALA A 98 3.45 7.89 -21.39
CA ALA A 98 2.89 8.58 -20.23
C ALA A 98 1.79 7.76 -19.53
N LYS A 99 0.82 7.26 -20.30
CA LYS A 99 -0.27 6.41 -19.81
C LYS A 99 0.22 5.12 -19.13
N LYS A 100 1.25 4.47 -19.70
CA LYS A 100 1.83 3.26 -19.09
C LYS A 100 2.61 3.55 -17.82
N SER A 101 3.28 4.71 -17.78
CA SER A 101 4.02 5.15 -16.61
C SER A 101 3.07 5.47 -15.46
N GLU A 102 1.99 6.20 -15.73
CA GLU A 102 0.95 6.48 -14.75
C GLU A 102 0.34 5.18 -14.20
N ALA A 103 -0.03 4.25 -15.08
CA ALA A 103 -0.58 2.96 -14.67
C ALA A 103 0.42 2.15 -13.80
N LEU A 104 1.72 2.21 -14.09
CA LEU A 104 2.74 1.57 -13.25
C LEU A 104 2.89 2.25 -11.90
N VAL A 105 2.92 3.59 -11.86
CA VAL A 105 3.00 4.35 -10.61
C VAL A 105 1.78 4.09 -9.73
N GLN A 106 0.59 3.97 -10.32
CA GLN A 106 -0.61 3.57 -9.59
C GLN A 106 -0.48 2.17 -8.96
N LYS A 107 0.08 1.20 -9.69
CA LYS A 107 0.35 -0.14 -9.15
C LYS A 107 1.37 -0.12 -8.01
N LEU A 108 2.44 0.68 -8.15
CA LEU A 108 3.41 0.90 -7.07
C LEU A 108 2.75 1.53 -5.84
N GLY A 109 1.82 2.47 -6.05
CA GLY A 109 1.03 3.07 -4.98
C GLY A 109 0.19 2.05 -4.18
N CYS A 110 -0.28 0.96 -4.80
CA CYS A 110 -0.99 -0.11 -4.09
C CYS A 110 -0.11 -0.89 -3.09
N LEU A 111 1.22 -0.74 -3.16
CA LEU A 111 2.17 -1.40 -2.26
C LEU A 111 2.41 -0.60 -0.97
N THR A 112 1.83 0.61 -0.85
CA THR A 112 1.94 1.47 0.34
C THR A 112 0.57 1.97 0.84
N SER A 113 0.56 2.83 1.87
CA SER A 113 -0.63 3.50 2.39
C SER A 113 -1.24 4.42 1.33
N ILE A 114 -2.54 4.71 1.45
CA ILE A 114 -3.23 5.64 0.56
C ILE A 114 -2.59 7.04 0.56
N HIS A 115 -2.03 7.45 1.70
CA HIS A 115 -1.39 8.76 1.88
C HIS A 115 -0.07 8.85 1.11
N GLN A 116 0.80 7.84 1.27
CA GLN A 116 2.05 7.76 0.52
C GLN A 116 1.81 7.50 -0.97
N ALA A 117 0.78 6.74 -1.33
CA ALA A 117 0.40 6.50 -2.72
C ALA A 117 -0.01 7.80 -3.44
N GLU A 118 -0.71 8.70 -2.74
CA GLU A 118 -1.07 10.02 -3.28
C GLU A 118 0.18 10.87 -3.54
N GLN A 119 1.16 10.85 -2.63
CA GLN A 119 2.45 11.52 -2.82
C GLN A 119 3.22 10.96 -4.03
N LEU A 120 3.21 9.64 -4.27
CA LEU A 120 3.86 9.02 -5.44
C LEU A 120 3.22 9.48 -6.76
N LYS A 121 1.89 9.65 -6.80
CA LYS A 121 1.19 10.14 -8.01
C LYS A 121 1.61 11.58 -8.35
N GLY A 122 1.82 12.43 -7.34
CA GLY A 122 2.33 13.79 -7.54
C GLY A 122 3.70 13.82 -8.22
N LEU A 123 4.62 12.94 -7.80
CA LEU A 123 5.98 12.85 -8.38
C LEU A 123 5.97 12.44 -9.85
N ALA A 124 5.12 11.47 -10.22
CA ALA A 124 5.01 10.99 -11.58
C ALA A 124 4.46 12.01 -12.58
N SER A 125 3.67 12.97 -12.07
CA SER A 125 3.04 14.01 -12.90
C SER A 125 4.05 15.08 -13.31
N LEU A 126 5.03 15.38 -12.45
CA LEU A 126 6.05 16.42 -12.64
C LEU A 126 7.15 16.06 -13.65
N SER A 127 7.48 14.77 -13.81
CA SER A 127 8.58 14.27 -14.65
C SER A 127 8.18 14.01 -16.12
N SER A 128 6.94 14.30 -16.50
CA SER A 128 6.33 13.89 -17.77
C SER A 128 6.69 14.72 -19.02
N ARG A 129 7.69 15.63 -18.98
CA ARG A 129 7.83 16.65 -20.04
C ARG A 129 8.22 16.15 -21.44
N VAL A 130 8.76 14.94 -21.62
CA VAL A 130 8.97 14.35 -22.96
C VAL A 130 8.80 12.82 -22.87
N LYS A 131 7.63 12.30 -23.26
CA LYS A 131 7.36 10.85 -23.30
C LYS A 131 6.90 10.37 -24.68
N PRO A 132 7.31 9.16 -25.09
CA PRO A 132 6.88 8.58 -26.37
C PRO A 132 5.42 8.15 -26.33
N GLY A 133 4.71 8.26 -27.45
CA GLY A 133 3.31 7.86 -27.59
C GLY A 133 3.07 6.35 -27.79
N ASN A 134 4.13 5.54 -27.89
CA ASN A 134 4.01 4.14 -28.30
C ASN A 134 3.51 3.24 -27.15
N GLU A 135 2.33 2.65 -27.30
CA GLU A 135 1.73 1.75 -26.31
C GLU A 135 2.24 0.30 -26.39
N LYS A 136 2.99 -0.11 -27.41
CA LYS A 136 3.48 -1.51 -27.54
C LYS A 136 4.89 -1.75 -26.98
N VAL A 137 5.49 -0.75 -26.37
CA VAL A 137 6.89 -0.75 -25.91
C VAL A 137 7.29 -1.99 -25.11
N TYR A 138 6.50 -2.40 -24.11
CA TYR A 138 6.86 -3.59 -23.29
C TYR A 138 6.99 -4.87 -24.12
N TYR A 139 6.08 -5.08 -25.08
CA TYR A 139 6.13 -6.26 -25.95
C TYR A 139 7.33 -6.22 -26.90
N ILE A 140 7.72 -5.02 -27.35
CA ILE A 140 8.90 -4.84 -28.20
C ILE A 140 10.16 -5.15 -27.40
N ILE A 141 10.28 -4.64 -26.17
CA ILE A 141 11.43 -4.94 -25.29
C ILE A 141 11.49 -6.44 -24.99
N ASP A 142 10.36 -7.04 -24.63
CA ASP A 142 10.26 -8.47 -24.31
C ASP A 142 10.63 -9.36 -25.51
N SER A 143 10.18 -8.98 -26.71
CA SER A 143 10.53 -9.66 -27.96
C SER A 143 12.02 -9.52 -28.30
N ILE A 144 12.61 -8.35 -28.05
CA ILE A 144 14.06 -8.14 -28.24
C ILE A 144 14.85 -8.97 -27.22
N HIS A 145 14.47 -8.92 -25.95
CA HIS A 145 15.12 -9.72 -24.90
C HIS A 145 15.05 -11.20 -25.20
N SER A 146 13.89 -11.72 -25.61
CA SER A 146 13.69 -13.13 -25.98
C SER A 146 14.39 -13.53 -27.29
N ALA A 147 14.81 -12.57 -28.11
CA ALA A 147 15.55 -12.83 -29.35
C ALA A 147 17.08 -12.73 -29.16
N ILE A 148 17.53 -12.01 -28.13
CA ILE A 148 18.95 -11.85 -27.78
C ILE A 148 19.40 -12.92 -26.77
N PHE A 149 18.53 -13.29 -25.84
CA PHE A 149 18.77 -14.30 -24.80
C PHE A 149 17.90 -15.54 -25.06
#